data_AF-A0A0P1M4G5-F1
#
_entry.id   AF-A0A0P1M4G5-F1
#
_cell.length_a   1.000
_cell.length_b   1.000
_cell.length_c   1.000
_cell.angle_alpha   90.00
_cell.angle_beta   90.00
_cell.angle_gamma   90.00
#
_symmetry.space_group_name_H-M   'P 1'
#
loop_
_entity.id
_entity.type
_entity.pdbx_description
1 polymer ?
#
loop_
_entity_poly.entity_id
_entity_poly.type
_entity_poly.pdbx_seq_one_letter_code
_entity_poly.pdbx_strand_id
1 'polypeptide(L)' 'MVMNLFNITVAIIGGGVAKAGKILFDLINETVKSRALKPIAEKAIVIPATLGNKAGILSADALALEKSIH' A
#
# COMPACT_ATOMS: atom_id res chain seq x y z
N MET A 1 8.97 -2.33 12.66
CA MET A 1 7.94 -2.62 11.64
C MET A 1 6.94 -1.47 11.62
N VAL A 2 6.90 -0.68 10.53
CA VAL A 2 6.05 0.53 10.43
C VAL A 2 4.56 0.19 10.55
N MET A 3 4.14 -0.96 10.04
CA MET A 3 2.73 -1.37 10.08
C MET A 3 2.24 -1.61 11.51
N ASN A 4 3.08 -2.16 12.39
CA ASN A 4 2.73 -2.35 13.79
C ASN A 4 2.59 -1.00 14.53
N LEU A 5 3.46 -0.04 14.19
CA LEU A 5 3.49 1.26 14.87
C LEU A 5 2.24 2.09 14.54
N PHE A 6 1.78 2.05 13.29
CA PHE A 6 0.66 2.85 12.80
C PHE A 6 -0.65 2.06 12.64
N ASN A 7 -0.67 0.81 13.10
CA ASN A 7 -1.80 -0.10 12.93
C ASN A 7 -2.28 -0.24 11.47
N ILE A 8 -1.34 -0.31 10.53
CA ILE A 8 -1.63 -0.36 9.09
C ILE A 8 -1.92 -1.81 8.67
N THR A 9 -3.06 -2.02 8.02
CA THR A 9 -3.46 -3.32 7.46
C THR A 9 -3.33 -3.38 5.94
N VAL A 10 -3.20 -2.25 5.26
CA VAL A 10 -3.05 -2.19 3.80
C VAL A 10 -1.86 -1.31 3.46
N ALA A 11 -0.89 -1.87 2.74
CA ALA A 11 0.24 -1.11 2.21
C ALA A 11 0.25 -1.22 0.68
N ILE A 12 0.40 -0.07 0.01
CA ILE A 12 0.49 0.01 -1.44
C ILE A 12 1.93 0.36 -1.80
N ILE A 13 2.60 -0.48 -2.59
CA ILE A 13 3.97 -0.23 -3.05
C ILE A 13 3.93 0.18 -4.52
N GLY A 14 4.41 1.39 -4.82
CA GLY A 14 4.54 1.93 -6.17
C GLY A 14 5.98 1.99 -6.67
N GLY A 15 6.17 2.65 -7.82
CA GLY A 15 7.48 2.88 -8.43
C GLY A 15 8.00 1.69 -9.24
N GLY A 16 9.27 1.76 -9.66
CA GLY A 16 9.91 0.73 -10.49
C GLY A 16 9.96 -0.66 -9.83
N VAL A 17 10.00 -0.70 -8.50
CA VAL A 17 10.04 -1.93 -7.69
C VAL A 17 8.74 -2.73 -7.80
N ALA A 18 7.59 -2.05 -7.97
CA ALA A 18 6.30 -2.72 -8.16
C ALA A 18 6.24 -3.54 -9.47
N LYS A 19 7.13 -3.27 -10.45
CA LYS A 19 7.23 -4.03 -11.70
C LYS A 19 7.77 -5.45 -11.52
N ALA A 20 8.39 -5.76 -10.39
CA ALA A 20 8.82 -7.12 -10.05
C ALA A 20 7.63 -8.10 -9.94
N GLY A 21 6.40 -7.57 -9.80
CA GLY A 21 5.18 -8.35 -9.89
C GLY A 21 5.03 -9.34 -8.73
N LYS A 22 4.28 -10.41 -8.98
CA LYS A 22 3.73 -11.31 -7.96
C LYS A 22 4.79 -11.87 -7.00
N ILE A 23 5.97 -12.25 -7.51
CA ILE A 23 7.05 -12.86 -6.71
C ILE A 23 7.49 -11.95 -5.56
N LEU A 24 7.66 -10.65 -5.84
CA LEU A 24 8.04 -9.68 -4.81
C LEU A 24 6.93 -9.52 -3.76
N PHE A 25 5.68 -9.36 -4.21
CA PHE A 25 4.57 -9.14 -3.30
C PHE A 25 4.26 -10.36 -2.45
N ASP A 26 4.40 -11.58 -2.98
CA ASP A 26 4.24 -12.81 -2.21
C ASP A 26 5.28 -12.86 -1.07
N LEU A 27 6.56 -12.62 -1.37
CA LEU A 27 7.63 -12.62 -0.37
C LEU A 27 7.43 -11.55 0.71
N ILE A 28 6.98 -10.35 0.31
CA ILE A 28 6.68 -9.28 1.25
C ILE A 28 5.52 -9.67 2.16
N ASN A 29 4.43 -10.21 1.59
CA ASN A 29 3.28 -10.64 2.39
C ASN A 29 3.63 -11.76 3.36
N GLU A 30 4.47 -12.72 2.96
CA GLU A 30 5.00 -13.76 3.85
C GLU A 30 5.85 -13.17 4.97
N THR A 31 6.77 -12.27 4.63
CA THR A 31 7.63 -11.58 5.60
C THR A 31 6.82 -10.77 6.61
N VAL A 32 5.79 -10.07 6.14
CA VAL A 32 4.87 -9.30 6.97
C VAL A 32 4.11 -10.23 7.92
N LYS A 33 3.56 -11.34 7.43
CA LYS A 33 2.87 -12.34 8.27
C LYS A 33 3.78 -12.94 9.34
N SER A 34 5.05 -13.17 9.02
CA SER A 34 6.04 -13.75 9.94
C SER A 34 6.51 -12.75 11.02
N ARG A 35 6.53 -11.45 10.71
CA ARG A 35 7.16 -10.42 11.57
C ARG A 35 6.17 -9.46 12.25
N ALA A 36 4.91 -9.41 11.81
CA ALA A 36 3.90 -8.53 12.39
C ALA A 36 3.35 -9.04 13.72
N LEU A 37 2.79 -8.12 14.51
CA LEU A 37 1.93 -8.52 15.62
C LEU A 37 0.68 -9.20 15.09
N LYS A 38 0.17 -10.19 15.82
CA LYS A 38 -0.94 -11.07 15.39
C LYS A 38 -2.15 -10.32 14.76
N PRO A 39 -2.65 -9.21 15.32
CA PRO A 39 -3.78 -8.48 14.73
C PRO A 39 -3.48 -7.86 13.35
N ILE A 40 -2.22 -7.46 13.13
CA ILE A 40 -1.73 -6.93 11.85
C ILE A 40 -1.47 -8.10 10.91
N ALA A 41 -0.76 -9.15 11.37
CA ALA A 41 -0.38 -10.31 10.55
C ALA A 41 -1.58 -10.95 9.83
N GLU A 42 -2.72 -11.05 10.52
CA GLU A 42 -3.93 -11.68 9.99
C GLU A 42 -4.64 -10.82 8.92
N LYS A 43 -4.48 -9.50 8.98
CA LYS A 43 -5.20 -8.53 8.12
C LYS A 43 -4.30 -7.84 7.10
N ALA A 44 -2.99 -7.93 7.28
CA ALA A 44 -2.02 -7.20 6.50
C ALA A 44 -1.98 -7.70 5.06
N ILE A 45 -2.18 -6.79 4.12
CA ILE A 45 -2.02 -7.01 2.69
C ILE A 45 -1.09 -5.96 2.10
N VAL A 46 -0.17 -6.40 1.26
CA VAL A 46 0.71 -5.53 0.48
C VAL A 46 0.42 -5.73 -1.00
N ILE A 47 0.04 -4.66 -1.69
CA ILE A 47 -0.41 -4.69 -3.09
C ILE A 47 0.38 -3.70 -3.97
N PRO A 48 0.54 -3.98 -5.27
CA PRO A 48 1.17 -3.04 -6.19
C PRO A 48 0.27 -1.82 -6.44
N ALA A 49 0.88 -0.65 -6.59
CA ALA A 49 0.18 0.52 -7.10
C ALA A 49 -0.19 0.30 -8.58
N THR A 50 -1.49 0.28 -8.89
CA THR A 50 -2.00 0.09 -10.27
C THR A 50 -2.00 1.38 -11.09
N LEU A 51 -1.93 2.54 -10.43
CA LEU A 51 -2.04 3.85 -11.09
C LEU A 51 -0.72 4.39 -11.67
N GLY A 52 0.43 3.78 -11.35
CA GLY A 52 1.75 4.26 -11.81
C GLY A 52 1.93 5.77 -11.59
N ASN A 53 2.39 6.49 -12.62
CA ASN A 53 2.59 7.95 -12.57
C ASN A 53 1.27 8.76 -12.50
N LYS A 54 0.12 8.14 -12.79
CA LYS A 54 -1.18 8.82 -12.77
C LYS A 54 -1.74 8.98 -11.35
N ALA A 55 -1.16 8.29 -10.37
CA ALA A 55 -1.60 8.39 -8.98
C ALA A 55 -1.55 9.83 -8.46
N GLY A 56 -0.47 10.58 -8.78
CA GLY A 56 -0.32 11.97 -8.33
C GLY A 56 -1.36 12.92 -8.93
N ILE A 57 -1.66 12.80 -10.23
CA ILE A 57 -2.65 13.65 -10.90
C ILE A 57 -4.05 13.32 -10.38
N LEU A 58 -4.41 12.03 -10.29
CA LEU A 58 -5.70 11.60 -9.77
C LEU A 58 -5.91 12.01 -8.30
N SER A 59 -4.86 12.01 -7.48
CA SER A 59 -4.92 12.53 -6.12
C SER A 59 -5.11 14.05 -6.08
N ALA A 60 -4.47 14.79 -6.99
CA ALA A 60 -4.63 16.24 -7.07
C ALA A 60 -6.07 16.63 -7.48
N ASP A 61 -6.64 15.92 -8.46
CA ASP A 61 -8.03 16.12 -8.90
C ASP A 61 -9.02 15.74 -7.79
N ALA A 62 -8.81 14.61 -7.11
CA ALA A 62 -9.65 14.19 -5.98
C ALA A 62 -9.62 15.22 -4.84
N LEU A 63 -8.44 15.78 -4.54
CA LEU A 63 -8.29 16.81 -3.51
C LEU A 63 -8.95 18.14 -3.92
N ALA A 64 -8.86 18.52 -5.20
CA ALA A 64 -9.55 19.68 -5.72
C ALA A 64 -11.07 19.51 -5.65
N LEU A 65 -11.59 18.32 -5.96
CA LEU A 65 -13.00 17.98 -5.86
C LEU A 65 -13.48 18.02 -4.40
N GLU A 66 -12.72 17.44 -3.46
CA GLU A 66 -13.02 17.49 -2.02
C GLU A 66 -13.16 18.94 -1.54
N LYS A 67 -12.22 19.81 -1.96
CA LYS A 67 -12.23 21.24 -1.60
C LYS A 67 -13.33 22.06 -2.27
N SER A 68 -13.88 21.63 -3.40
CA SER A 68 -15.00 22.32 -4.05
C SER A 68 -16.37 21.90 -3.52
N ILE A 69 -16.45 20.82 -2.74
CA ILE A 69 -17.69 20.33 -2.10
C ILE A 69 -17.83 20.92 -0.67
N HIS A 70 -16.87 21.75 -0.24
CA HIS A 70 -16.93 22.59 0.97
C HIS A 70 -16.89 24.06 0.60
#